data_AF-A0A351H635-F1
#
_entry.id   AF-A0A351H635-F1
#
_cell.length_a   1.000
_cell.length_b   1.000
_cell.length_c   1.000
_cell.angle_alpha   90.00
_cell.angle_beta   90.00
_cell.angle_gamma   90.00
#
_symmetry.space_group_name_H-M   'P 1'
#
loop_
_entity.id
_entity.type
_entity.pdbx_description
1 polymer ?
#
loop_
_entity_poly.entity_id
_entity_poly.type
_entity_poly.pdbx_seq_one_letter_code
_entity_poly.pdbx_strand_id
1 'polypeptide(L)'
;YIGLVLFLTGVNVGFSSLGTVLGSVLANGYKWFIIPLAAVLGWFIISAEPAVAVLEKQIEEVSAGAIGGRVIKLSLSFAIAAAMAVAALRVLTGISVMYFLIPGYIAALVLSFFVPDIYTAIAFDSGGVASGPMTATFMLQFFIGV
;
A
#
# COMPACT_ATOMS: atom_id res chain seq x y z
N TYR A 1 -11.39 19.96 -4.15
CA TYR A 1 -12.30 19.34 -3.16
C TYR A 1 -13.42 18.53 -3.81
N ILE A 2 -14.25 19.12 -4.68
CA ILE A 2 -15.38 18.42 -5.33
C ILE A 2 -14.95 17.14 -6.06
N GLY A 3 -13.87 17.20 -6.86
CA GLY A 3 -13.35 16.02 -7.56
C GLY A 3 -12.89 14.90 -6.62
N LEU A 4 -12.28 15.24 -5.48
CA LEU A 4 -11.88 14.26 -4.47
C LEU A 4 -13.11 13.61 -3.82
N VAL A 5 -14.15 14.39 -3.48
CA VAL A 5 -15.39 13.85 -2.90
C VAL A 5 -16.09 12.91 -3.88
N LEU A 6 -16.22 13.29 -5.15
CA LEU A 6 -16.80 12.45 -6.19
C LEU A 6 -15.98 11.16 -6.40
N PHE A 7 -14.66 11.27 -6.43
CA PHE A 7 -13.75 10.13 -6.53
C PHE A 7 -13.89 9.17 -5.34
N LEU A 8 -13.78 9.68 -4.11
CA LEU A 8 -13.91 8.88 -2.89
C LEU A 8 -15.29 8.22 -2.79
N THR A 9 -16.35 8.92 -3.20
CA THR A 9 -17.70 8.35 -3.22
C THR A 9 -17.79 7.21 -4.26
N GLY A 10 -17.29 7.43 -5.47
CA GLY A 10 -17.28 6.41 -6.52
C GLY A 10 -16.47 5.17 -6.14
N VAL A 11 -15.28 5.37 -5.58
CA VAL A 11 -14.42 4.28 -5.12
C VAL A 11 -15.08 3.54 -3.94
N ASN A 12 -15.60 4.26 -2.93
CA ASN A 12 -16.20 3.62 -1.76
C ASN A 12 -17.47 2.81 -2.10
N VAL A 13 -18.29 3.27 -3.05
CA VAL A 13 -19.49 2.50 -3.46
C VAL A 13 -19.13 1.34 -4.40
N GLY A 14 -18.24 1.57 -5.37
CA GLY A 14 -17.90 0.59 -6.40
C GLY A 14 -16.88 -0.46 -5.94
N PHE A 15 -15.76 -0.03 -5.37
CA PHE A 15 -14.63 -0.90 -5.04
C PHE A 15 -14.86 -1.68 -3.75
N SER A 16 -15.56 -1.13 -2.77
CA SER A 16 -15.82 -1.83 -1.52
C SER A 16 -16.63 -3.12 -1.74
N SER A 17 -17.71 -3.02 -2.52
CA SER A 17 -18.56 -4.18 -2.86
C SER A 17 -17.79 -5.23 -3.65
N LEU A 18 -16.98 -4.81 -4.62
CA LEU A 18 -16.14 -5.70 -5.43
C LEU A 18 -15.08 -6.43 -4.59
N GLY A 19 -14.41 -5.71 -3.69
CA GLY A 19 -13.39 -6.27 -2.80
C GLY A 19 -13.95 -7.43 -1.97
N THR A 20 -15.05 -7.20 -1.25
CA THR A 20 -15.65 -8.21 -0.38
C THR A 20 -16.11 -9.46 -1.14
N VAL A 21 -16.75 -9.27 -2.30
CA VAL A 21 -17.20 -10.40 -3.14
C VAL A 21 -16.00 -11.21 -3.63
N LEU A 22 -14.96 -10.55 -4.17
CA LEU A 22 -13.76 -11.23 -4.65
C LEU A 22 -13.05 -12.00 -3.53
N GLY A 23 -12.91 -11.40 -2.35
CA GLY A 23 -12.34 -12.05 -1.17
C GLY A 23 -13.10 -13.33 -0.81
N SER A 24 -14.42 -13.25 -0.71
CA SER A 24 -15.28 -14.37 -0.31
C SER A 24 -15.28 -15.55 -1.28
N VAL A 25 -15.21 -15.26 -2.59
CA VAL A 25 -15.11 -16.29 -3.62
C VAL A 25 -13.77 -17.02 -3.56
N LEU A 26 -12.68 -16.28 -3.33
CA LEU A 26 -11.33 -16.85 -3.28
C LEU A 26 -11.06 -17.64 -2.00
N ALA A 27 -11.63 -17.22 -0.88
CA ALA A 27 -11.56 -17.96 0.38
C ALA A 27 -12.19 -19.36 0.24
N ASN A 28 -13.27 -19.49 -0.55
CA ASN A 28 -13.97 -20.74 -0.84
C ASN A 28 -13.28 -21.59 -1.92
N GLY A 29 -12.04 -22.01 -1.67
CA GLY A 29 -11.36 -23.07 -2.44
C GLY A 29 -9.93 -22.75 -2.86
N TYR A 30 -9.55 -21.47 -2.93
CA TYR A 30 -8.23 -21.04 -3.41
C TYR A 30 -7.50 -20.13 -2.42
N LYS A 31 -7.67 -20.38 -1.11
CA LYS A 31 -7.16 -19.53 -0.03
C LYS A 31 -5.68 -19.12 -0.17
N TRP A 32 -4.80 -20.03 -0.62
CA TRP A 32 -3.38 -19.71 -0.79
C TRP A 32 -3.08 -18.81 -1.99
N PHE A 33 -3.97 -18.76 -2.98
CA PHE A 33 -3.87 -17.87 -4.14
C PHE A 33 -4.10 -16.39 -3.76
N ILE A 34 -4.70 -16.14 -2.59
CA ILE A 34 -4.93 -14.78 -2.06
C ILE A 34 -3.59 -14.04 -1.85
N ILE A 35 -2.52 -14.75 -1.49
CA ILE A 35 -1.20 -14.14 -1.25
C ILE A 35 -0.61 -13.49 -2.53
N PRO A 36 -0.36 -14.24 -3.63
CA PRO A 36 0.15 -13.65 -4.85
C PRO A 36 -0.84 -12.66 -5.47
N LEU A 37 -2.15 -12.90 -5.34
CA LEU A 37 -3.16 -11.98 -5.86
C LEU A 37 -3.14 -10.63 -5.11
N ALA A 38 -3.08 -10.65 -3.78
CA ALA A 38 -2.99 -9.43 -2.98
C ALA A 38 -1.74 -8.61 -3.32
N ALA A 39 -0.62 -9.29 -3.62
CA ALA A 39 0.61 -8.63 -4.07
C ALA A 39 0.41 -7.90 -5.41
N VAL A 40 -0.17 -8.58 -6.39
CA VAL A 40 -0.44 -8.02 -7.72
C VAL A 40 -1.44 -6.86 -7.63
N LEU A 41 -2.52 -7.03 -6.85
CA LEU A 41 -3.50 -5.97 -6.63
C LEU A 41 -2.87 -4.76 -5.94
N GLY A 42 -2.05 -4.99 -4.90
CA GLY A 42 -1.30 -3.93 -4.22
C GLY A 42 -0.40 -3.13 -5.15
N TRP A 43 0.33 -3.80 -6.05
CA TRP A 43 1.15 -3.15 -7.08
C TRP A 43 0.31 -2.19 -7.95
N PHE A 44 -0.80 -2.69 -8.51
CA PHE A 44 -1.62 -1.90 -9.43
C PHE A 44 -2.36 -0.76 -8.73
N ILE A 45 -2.88 -1.00 -7.53
CA ILE A 45 -3.58 0.01 -6.75
C ILE A 45 -2.66 1.17 -6.45
N ILE A 46 -1.46 0.91 -5.93
CA ILE A 46 -0.55 2.00 -5.58
C ILE A 46 0.04 2.69 -6.82
N SER A 47 0.22 1.95 -7.93
CA SER A 47 0.63 2.55 -9.20
C SER A 47 -0.44 3.49 -9.78
N ALA A 48 -1.72 3.26 -9.46
CA ALA A 48 -2.86 4.04 -9.89
C ALA A 48 -3.31 5.10 -8.86
N GLU A 49 -2.77 5.08 -7.65
CA GLU A 49 -3.14 5.98 -6.56
C GLU A 49 -2.73 7.43 -6.89
N PRO A 50 -3.69 8.38 -6.96
CA PRO A 50 -3.38 9.77 -7.28
C PRO A 50 -2.44 10.43 -6.27
N ALA A 51 -2.51 10.05 -4.99
CA ALA A 51 -1.64 10.58 -3.95
C ALA A 51 -0.16 10.27 -4.21
N VAL A 52 0.15 9.10 -4.79
CA VAL A 52 1.50 8.70 -5.16
C VAL A 52 2.04 9.59 -6.28
N ALA A 53 1.22 9.92 -7.27
CA ALA A 53 1.61 10.82 -8.35
C ALA A 53 1.93 12.25 -7.86
N VAL A 54 1.29 12.69 -6.77
CA VAL A 54 1.61 13.97 -6.11
C VAL A 54 2.94 13.87 -5.36
N LEU A 55 3.12 12.78 -4.60
CA LEU A 55 4.36 12.51 -3.85
C LEU A 55 5.58 12.43 -4.78
N GLU A 56 5.47 11.76 -5.92
CA GLU A 56 6.55 11.68 -6.92
C GLU A 56 7.07 13.06 -7.32
N LYS A 57 6.16 14.00 -7.60
CA LYS A 57 6.51 15.38 -7.97
C LYS A 57 7.13 16.16 -6.82
N GLN A 58 6.60 16.00 -5.61
CA GLN A 58 7.14 16.65 -4.42
C GLN A 58 8.57 16.16 -4.13
N ILE A 59 8.84 14.87 -4.30
CA ILE A 59 10.17 14.32 -4.10
C ILE A 59 11.13 14.79 -5.19
N GLU A 60 10.72 14.84 -6.45
CA GLU A 60 11.55 15.41 -7.53
C GLU A 60 11.91 16.87 -7.25
N GLU A 61 10.96 17.68 -6.78
CA GLU A 61 11.17 19.09 -6.46
C GLU A 61 12.11 19.27 -5.25
N VAL A 62 11.85 18.57 -4.13
CA VAL A 62 12.64 18.67 -2.89
C VAL A 62 14.04 18.06 -3.05
N SER A 63 14.20 17.07 -3.93
CA SER A 63 15.51 16.48 -4.24
C SER A 63 16.28 17.23 -5.33
N ALA A 64 15.76 18.34 -5.85
CA ALA A 64 16.33 19.06 -7.00
C ALA A 64 16.60 18.13 -8.21
N GLY A 65 15.73 17.13 -8.42
CA GLY A 65 15.84 16.13 -9.47
C GLY A 65 16.82 14.99 -9.18
N ALA A 66 17.46 14.93 -8.01
CA ALA A 66 18.38 13.85 -7.65
C ALA A 66 17.66 12.49 -7.51
N ILE A 67 16.39 12.51 -7.11
CA ILE A 67 15.55 11.30 -6.98
C ILE A 67 14.44 11.38 -8.01
N GLY A 68 14.53 10.55 -9.06
CA GLY A 68 13.50 10.49 -10.09
C GLY A 68 12.20 9.91 -9.56
N GLY A 69 11.06 10.55 -9.87
CA GLY A 69 9.72 10.14 -9.45
C GLY A 69 9.37 8.74 -9.91
N ARG A 70 9.85 8.33 -11.10
CA ARG A 70 9.70 6.94 -11.58
C ARG A 70 10.35 5.90 -10.66
N VAL A 71 11.46 6.24 -10.02
CA VAL A 71 12.14 5.35 -9.05
C VAL A 71 11.29 5.23 -7.79
N ILE A 72 10.75 6.35 -7.29
CA ILE A 72 9.82 6.35 -6.15
C ILE A 72 8.62 5.48 -6.47
N LYS A 73 7.95 5.70 -7.61
CA LYS A 73 6.79 4.94 -8.03
C LYS A 73 7.06 3.43 -8.02
N LEU A 74 8.12 3.00 -8.71
CA LEU A 74 8.47 1.58 -8.81
C LEU A 74 8.84 0.99 -7.45
N SER A 75 9.59 1.73 -6.64
CA SER A 75 9.99 1.28 -5.31
C SER A 75 8.79 1.11 -4.38
N LEU A 76 7.85 2.06 -4.41
CA LEU A 76 6.64 2.02 -3.60
C LEU A 76 5.70 0.91 -4.08
N SER A 77 5.54 0.73 -5.40
CA SER A 77 4.78 -0.38 -5.97
C SER A 77 5.31 -1.73 -5.54
N PHE A 78 6.63 -1.91 -5.55
CA PHE A 78 7.24 -3.15 -5.09
C PHE A 78 7.06 -3.37 -3.58
N ALA A 79 7.31 -2.32 -2.79
CA ALA A 79 7.16 -2.37 -1.33
C ALA A 79 5.73 -2.72 -0.91
N ILE A 80 4.73 -2.11 -1.54
CA ILE A 80 3.31 -2.38 -1.24
C ILE A 80 2.87 -3.74 -1.77
N ALA A 81 3.36 -4.20 -2.93
CA ALA A 81 3.10 -5.57 -3.37
C ALA A 81 3.60 -6.59 -2.34
N ALA A 82 4.82 -6.43 -1.84
CA ALA A 82 5.37 -7.30 -0.80
C ALA A 82 4.59 -7.18 0.53
N ALA A 83 4.26 -5.96 0.96
CA ALA A 83 3.49 -5.73 2.18
C ALA A 83 2.09 -6.35 2.10
N MET A 84 1.42 -6.30 0.95
CA MET A 84 0.11 -6.91 0.74
C MET A 84 0.17 -8.44 0.71
N ALA A 85 1.25 -9.02 0.19
CA ALA A 85 1.49 -10.47 0.29
C ALA A 85 1.63 -10.91 1.76
N VAL A 86 2.40 -10.15 2.55
CA VAL A 86 2.58 -10.40 3.99
C VAL A 86 1.27 -10.21 4.76
N ALA A 87 0.49 -9.17 4.43
CA ALA A 87 -0.83 -8.94 5.00
C ALA A 87 -1.78 -10.10 4.72
N ALA A 88 -1.83 -10.59 3.47
CA ALA A 88 -2.61 -11.77 3.08
C ALA A 88 -2.18 -13.02 3.85
N LEU A 89 -0.86 -13.26 3.96
CA LEU A 89 -0.34 -14.38 4.76
C LEU A 89 -0.83 -14.30 6.20
N ARG A 90 -0.79 -13.11 6.81
CA ARG A 90 -1.29 -12.86 8.17
C ARG A 90 -2.80 -13.12 8.28
N VAL A 91 -3.61 -12.64 7.34
CA VAL A 91 -5.06 -12.89 7.33
C VAL A 91 -5.36 -14.39 7.31
N LEU A 92 -4.64 -15.17 6.49
CA LEU A 92 -4.85 -16.61 6.37
C LEU A 92 -4.35 -17.44 7.55
N THR A 93 -3.26 -17.00 8.20
CA THR A 93 -2.59 -17.76 9.26
C THR A 93 -2.99 -17.33 10.67
N GLY A 94 -3.60 -16.15 10.82
CA GLY A 94 -3.95 -15.58 12.12
C GLY A 94 -2.74 -15.15 12.97
N ILE A 95 -1.54 -15.09 12.38
CA ILE A 95 -0.33 -14.66 13.11
C ILE A 95 -0.53 -13.22 13.62
N SER A 96 -0.07 -12.97 14.85
CA SER A 96 -0.14 -11.64 15.46
C SER A 96 0.61 -10.61 14.62
N VAL A 97 -0.01 -9.44 14.41
CA VAL A 97 0.59 -8.30 13.70
C VAL A 97 1.91 -7.85 14.32
N MET A 98 2.09 -8.10 15.62
CA MET A 98 3.26 -7.67 16.37
C MET A 98 4.55 -8.32 15.86
N TYR A 99 4.47 -9.53 15.29
CA TYR A 99 5.62 -10.20 14.66
C TYR A 99 6.12 -9.49 13.39
N PHE A 100 5.32 -8.60 12.81
CA PHE A 100 5.72 -7.79 11.65
C PHE A 100 6.05 -6.36 12.06
N LEU A 101 5.22 -5.76 12.91
CA LEU A 101 5.38 -4.38 13.35
C LEU A 101 6.64 -4.18 14.19
N ILE A 102 6.86 -5.00 15.23
CA ILE A 102 7.99 -4.80 16.15
C ILE A 102 9.33 -4.85 15.40
N PRO A 103 9.67 -5.94 14.66
CA PRO A 103 10.95 -5.97 13.95
C PRO A 103 11.02 -4.94 12.82
N GLY A 104 9.91 -4.66 12.12
CA GLY A 104 9.87 -3.65 11.06
C GLY A 104 10.16 -2.23 11.57
N TYR A 105 9.52 -1.83 12.68
CA TYR A 105 9.76 -0.53 13.31
C TYR A 105 11.16 -0.43 13.92
N ILE A 106 11.66 -1.50 14.56
CA ILE A 106 13.05 -1.51 15.06
C ILE A 106 14.02 -1.31 13.90
N ALA A 107 13.85 -2.04 12.80
CA ALA A 107 14.69 -1.88 11.62
C ALA A 107 14.61 -0.46 11.04
N ALA A 108 13.41 0.11 10.90
CA ALA A 108 13.21 1.47 10.40
C ALA A 108 13.87 2.53 11.29
N LEU A 109 13.71 2.41 12.62
CA LEU A 109 14.34 3.32 13.58
C LEU A 109 15.86 3.20 13.55
N VAL A 110 16.40 1.97 13.53
CA VAL A 110 17.85 1.76 13.43
C VAL A 110 18.39 2.37 12.14
N LEU A 111 17.74 2.12 10.99
CA LEU A 111 18.16 2.68 9.70
C LEU A 111 18.10 4.20 9.68
N SER A 112 17.14 4.82 10.39
CA SER A 112 17.01 6.28 10.43
C SER A 112 18.24 7.00 11.00
N PHE A 113 19.07 6.33 11.82
CA PHE A 113 20.32 6.88 12.33
C PHE A 113 21.48 6.85 11.32
N PHE A 114 21.39 6.02 10.28
CA PHE A 114 22.46 5.85 9.28
C PHE A 114 22.14 6.49 7.93
N VAL A 115 20.86 6.81 7.69
CA VAL A 115 20.36 7.33 6.42
C VAL A 115 20.18 8.85 6.53
N PRO A 116 20.56 9.64 5.49
CA PRO A 116 20.37 11.09 5.51
C PRO A 116 18.91 11.52 5.68
N ASP A 117 18.70 12.65 6.37
CA ASP A 117 17.37 13.16 6.75
C ASP A 117 16.37 13.23 5.60
N ILE A 118 16.82 13.60 4.39
CA ILE A 118 15.96 13.68 3.21
C ILE A 118 15.32 12.32 2.86
N TYR A 119 16.08 11.23 2.93
CA TYR A 119 15.55 9.89 2.63
C TYR A 119 14.66 9.37 3.75
N THR A 120 15.00 9.70 5.00
CA THR A 120 14.15 9.38 6.16
C THR A 120 12.81 10.10 6.05
N ALA A 121 12.80 11.40 5.73
CA ALA A 121 11.59 12.18 5.52
C ALA A 121 10.73 11.60 4.39
N ILE A 122 11.35 11.28 3.24
CA ILE A 122 10.68 10.64 2.11
C ILE A 122 10.06 9.31 2.50
N ALA A 123 10.78 8.47 3.26
CA ALA A 123 10.28 7.16 3.68
C ALA A 123 9.05 7.27 4.59
N PHE A 124 9.04 8.22 5.53
CA PHE A 124 7.89 8.45 6.41
C PHE A 124 6.67 9.03 5.66
N ASP A 125 6.88 9.97 4.74
CA ASP A 125 5.80 10.54 3.92
C ASP A 125 5.22 9.50 2.96
N SER A 126 6.09 8.68 2.34
CA SER A 126 5.69 7.56 1.49
C SER A 126 4.82 6.54 2.23
N GLY A 127 5.08 6.30 3.52
CA GLY A 127 4.26 5.42 4.35
C GLY A 127 2.83 5.95 4.56
N GLY A 128 2.67 7.28 4.70
CA GLY A 128 1.36 7.92 4.78
C GLY A 128 0.59 7.82 3.45
N VAL A 129 1.26 8.10 2.34
CA VAL A 129 0.69 8.05 0.99
C VAL A 129 0.33 6.61 0.57
N ALA A 130 1.11 5.62 0.99
CA ALA A 130 0.82 4.21 0.76
C ALA A 130 -0.55 3.76 1.32
N SER A 131 -0.98 4.40 2.41
CA SER A 131 -2.30 4.18 3.03
C SER A 131 -3.42 4.96 2.33
N GLY A 132 -3.22 5.28 1.06
CA GLY A 132 -4.11 6.09 0.24
C GLY A 132 -5.54 5.55 0.14
N PRO A 133 -6.47 6.42 -0.26
CA PRO A 133 -7.89 6.10 -0.29
C PRO A 133 -8.26 4.89 -1.16
N MET A 134 -7.54 4.61 -2.26
CA MET A 134 -7.85 3.41 -3.07
C MET A 134 -7.38 2.13 -2.37
N THR A 135 -6.19 2.16 -1.76
CA THR A 135 -5.69 1.03 -0.97
C THR A 135 -6.61 0.72 0.19
N ALA A 136 -7.00 1.75 0.94
CA ALA A 136 -7.87 1.62 2.11
C ALA A 136 -9.28 1.15 1.76
N THR A 137 -9.87 1.61 0.66
CA THR A 137 -11.24 1.22 0.29
C THR A 137 -11.30 -0.17 -0.32
N PHE A 138 -10.36 -0.54 -1.20
CA PHE A 138 -10.44 -1.84 -1.87
C PHE A 138 -9.78 -2.97 -1.07
N MET A 139 -8.53 -2.80 -0.61
CA MET A 139 -7.78 -3.91 0.01
C MET A 139 -8.35 -4.29 1.38
N LEU A 140 -8.84 -3.31 2.16
CA LEU A 140 -9.52 -3.61 3.42
C LEU A 140 -10.75 -4.47 3.18
N GLN A 141 -11.59 -4.09 2.21
CA GLN A 141 -12.83 -4.80 1.91
C GLN A 141 -12.56 -6.17 1.28
N PHE A 142 -11.50 -6.28 0.49
CA PHE A 142 -10.98 -7.54 0.00
C PHE A 142 -10.63 -8.49 1.15
N PHE A 143 -9.84 -8.04 2.14
CA PHE A 143 -9.48 -8.88 3.28
C PHE A 143 -10.65 -9.17 4.23
N ILE A 144 -11.64 -8.27 4.36
CA ILE A 144 -12.88 -8.55 5.11
C ILE A 144 -13.68 -9.67 4.46
N GLY A 145 -13.62 -9.79 3.13
CA GLY A 145 -14.27 -10.87 2.40
C GLY A 145 -13.59 -12.24 2.56
N VAL A 146 -12.30 -12.27 2.92
CA VAL A 146 -11.49 -13.49 3.08
C VAL A 146 -11.73 -14.16 4.42
#